data_AF-A0A0F4RFF2-F1
#
_entry.id   AF-A0A0F4RFF2-F1
#
_cell.length_a   1.000
_cell.length_b   1.000
_cell.length_c   1.000
_cell.angle_alpha   90.00
_cell.angle_beta   90.00
_cell.angle_gamma   90.00
#
_symmetry.space_group_name_H-M   'P 1'
#
loop_
_entity.id
_entity.type
_entity.pdbx_description
1 polymer ?
#
loop_
_entity_poly.entity_id
_entity_poly.type
_entity_poly.pdbx_seq_one_letter_code
_entity_poly.pdbx_strand_id
1 'polypeptide(L)'
;MSILKRGLKGAPVKRLQAKLGVAADGDFGPGTEKALKDWQAANGLSADGIAGPDTFAAIGLPELILLRKGSRGAQVKKLQEGLGIGADGIFGAGTAKAVAAFQAENGLDADGMAGPQTLAKLNTFADVVTEEVVEKAAVQPDEEHFEEEPLPELDGGDVVAAAAPAEPEPKKSVWGKMKGWFS
;
A
#
# COMPACT_ATOMS: atom_id res chain seq x y z
N MET A 1 0.12 -3.01 6.90
CA MET A 1 -1.13 -2.55 6.26
C MET A 1 -0.83 -1.88 4.94
N SER A 2 -0.75 -2.69 3.88
CA SER A 2 -0.94 -2.24 2.50
C SER A 2 -2.41 -2.49 2.23
N ILE A 3 -3.20 -1.52 2.64
CA ILE A 3 -4.63 -1.71 2.83
C ILE A 3 -5.30 -0.43 2.39
N LEU A 4 -6.25 -0.54 1.46
CA LEU A 4 -7.17 0.56 1.19
C LEU A 4 -8.43 0.41 2.04
N LYS A 5 -8.78 1.48 2.74
CA LYS A 5 -9.95 1.56 3.61
C LYS A 5 -10.50 2.98 3.63
N ARG A 6 -11.70 3.14 4.21
CA ARG A 6 -12.36 4.45 4.34
C ARG A 6 -11.43 5.51 4.94
N GLY A 7 -11.45 6.69 4.32
CA GLY A 7 -10.64 7.85 4.68
C GLY A 7 -9.30 7.96 3.95
N LEU A 8 -8.87 6.92 3.21
CA LEU A 8 -7.70 7.03 2.34
C LEU A 8 -8.06 7.71 1.01
N LYS A 9 -7.05 8.32 0.39
CA LYS A 9 -7.18 9.07 -0.85
C LYS A 9 -6.03 8.75 -1.81
N GLY A 10 -6.19 9.11 -3.09
CA GLY A 10 -5.14 9.12 -4.10
C GLY A 10 -5.30 8.07 -5.20
N ALA A 11 -4.27 7.95 -6.04
CA ALA A 11 -4.29 7.11 -7.24
C ALA A 11 -4.63 5.62 -6.98
N PRO A 12 -4.14 4.96 -5.91
CA PRO A 12 -4.56 3.59 -5.60
C PRO A 12 -6.07 3.45 -5.33
N VAL A 13 -6.69 4.47 -4.73
CA VAL A 13 -8.14 4.50 -4.50
C VAL A 13 -8.88 4.68 -5.82
N LYS A 14 -8.41 5.55 -6.71
CA LYS A 14 -8.97 5.69 -8.07
C LYS A 14 -8.94 4.36 -8.84
N ARG A 15 -7.81 3.64 -8.79
CA ARG A 15 -7.67 2.30 -9.42
C ARG A 15 -8.69 1.31 -8.86
N LEU A 16 -8.84 1.26 -7.54
CA LEU A 16 -9.83 0.41 -6.89
C LEU A 16 -11.26 0.76 -7.30
N GLN A 17 -11.61 2.06 -7.28
CA GLN A 17 -12.93 2.55 -7.66
C GLN A 17 -13.28 2.23 -9.12
N ALA A 18 -12.32 2.38 -10.03
CA ALA A 18 -12.49 2.03 -11.44
C ALA A 18 -12.81 0.53 -11.61
N LYS A 19 -12.15 -0.36 -10.87
CA LYS A 19 -12.45 -1.80 -10.87
C LYS A 19 -13.80 -2.15 -10.25
N LEU A 20 -14.22 -1.40 -9.23
CA LEU A 20 -15.53 -1.56 -8.58
C LEU A 20 -16.68 -0.98 -9.40
N GLY A 21 -16.41 -0.24 -10.48
CA GLY A 21 -17.43 0.41 -11.30
C GLY A 21 -18.14 1.58 -10.60
N VAL A 22 -17.46 2.22 -9.64
CA VAL A 22 -17.95 3.44 -8.97
C VAL A 22 -17.19 4.68 -9.45
N ALA A 23 -17.66 5.86 -9.07
CA ALA A 23 -16.96 7.11 -9.37
C ALA A 23 -15.50 7.05 -8.85
N ALA A 24 -14.53 7.20 -9.75
CA ALA A 24 -13.11 7.15 -9.45
C ALA A 24 -12.57 8.55 -9.07
N ASP A 25 -13.16 9.14 -8.03
CA ASP A 25 -12.77 10.45 -7.50
C ASP A 25 -11.45 10.40 -6.71
N GLY A 26 -11.00 9.20 -6.33
CA GLY A 26 -9.80 8.97 -5.54
C GLY A 26 -10.02 9.12 -4.05
N ASP A 27 -11.26 9.26 -3.60
CA ASP A 27 -11.63 9.37 -2.20
C ASP A 27 -12.32 8.09 -1.73
N PHE A 28 -11.73 7.41 -0.75
CA PHE A 28 -12.33 6.20 -0.20
C PHE A 28 -13.41 6.60 0.80
N GLY A 29 -14.58 6.98 0.29
CA GLY A 29 -15.77 7.32 1.06
C GLY A 29 -16.69 6.13 1.38
N PRO A 30 -17.85 6.40 2.01
CA PRO A 30 -18.84 5.37 2.32
C PRO A 30 -19.39 4.62 1.08
N GLY A 31 -19.49 5.31 -0.06
CA GLY A 31 -19.90 4.69 -1.33
C GLY A 31 -18.90 3.63 -1.81
N THR A 32 -17.61 3.96 -1.79
CA THR A 32 -16.52 3.03 -2.10
C THR A 32 -16.48 1.86 -1.13
N GLU A 33 -16.65 2.10 0.17
CA GLU A 33 -16.69 1.05 1.19
C GLU A 33 -17.85 0.07 0.95
N LYS A 34 -19.05 0.59 0.67
CA LYS A 34 -20.22 -0.24 0.38
C LYS A 34 -19.99 -1.09 -0.87
N ALA A 35 -19.57 -0.46 -1.98
CA ALA A 35 -19.31 -1.17 -3.23
C ALA A 35 -18.25 -2.26 -3.05
N LEU A 36 -17.21 -1.98 -2.25
CA LEU A 36 -16.19 -2.97 -1.95
C LEU A 36 -16.74 -4.16 -1.15
N LYS A 37 -17.55 -3.92 -0.11
CA LYS A 37 -18.18 -5.00 0.66
C LYS A 37 -19.06 -5.89 -0.20
N ASP A 38 -19.88 -5.28 -1.06
CA ASP A 38 -20.77 -5.99 -1.97
C ASP A 38 -19.95 -6.86 -2.95
N TRP A 39 -18.87 -6.28 -3.50
CA TRP A 39 -17.96 -7.00 -4.39
C TRP A 39 -17.24 -8.15 -3.66
N GLN A 40 -16.72 -7.92 -2.45
CA GLN A 40 -16.08 -8.97 -1.63
C GLN A 40 -17.04 -10.13 -1.35
N ALA A 41 -18.27 -9.83 -0.93
CA ALA A 41 -19.30 -10.85 -0.68
C ALA A 41 -19.62 -11.67 -1.95
N ALA A 42 -19.75 -11.00 -3.10
CA ALA A 42 -20.01 -11.66 -4.38
C ALA A 42 -18.87 -12.57 -4.86
N ASN A 43 -17.63 -12.30 -4.42
CA ASN A 43 -16.43 -13.06 -4.78
C ASN A 43 -15.99 -14.04 -3.68
N GLY A 44 -16.81 -14.29 -2.65
CA GLY A 44 -16.52 -15.24 -1.59
C GLY A 44 -15.39 -14.82 -0.64
N LEU A 45 -15.09 -13.51 -0.56
CA LEU A 45 -14.14 -12.93 0.38
C LEU A 45 -14.86 -12.41 1.62
N SER A 46 -14.10 -12.14 2.68
CA SER A 46 -14.59 -11.40 3.85
C SER A 46 -15.06 -10.02 3.43
N ALA A 47 -16.35 -9.71 3.60
CA ALA A 47 -16.97 -8.42 3.27
C ALA A 47 -16.72 -7.37 4.36
N ASP A 48 -15.45 -7.12 4.67
CA ASP A 48 -15.02 -6.18 5.71
C ASP A 48 -14.91 -4.73 5.23
N GLY A 49 -14.99 -4.49 3.92
CA GLY A 49 -14.83 -3.16 3.31
C GLY A 49 -13.39 -2.68 3.32
N ILE A 50 -12.45 -3.61 3.41
CA ILE A 50 -11.02 -3.37 3.48
C ILE A 50 -10.35 -4.07 2.30
N ALA A 51 -9.74 -3.31 1.40
CA ALA A 51 -9.00 -3.90 0.29
C ALA A 51 -7.59 -4.27 0.78
N GLY A 52 -7.41 -5.54 1.12
CA GLY A 52 -6.11 -6.15 1.44
C GLY A 52 -5.56 -6.98 0.29
N PRO A 53 -4.45 -7.72 0.52
CA PRO A 53 -3.78 -8.52 -0.52
C PRO A 53 -4.69 -9.51 -1.27
N ASP A 54 -5.57 -10.21 -0.54
CA ASP A 54 -6.50 -11.17 -1.14
C ASP A 54 -7.53 -10.47 -2.04
N THR A 55 -8.05 -9.30 -1.60
CA THR A 55 -8.92 -8.45 -2.40
C THR A 55 -8.23 -7.94 -3.66
N PHE A 56 -7.00 -7.43 -3.56
CA PHE A 56 -6.26 -6.89 -4.70
C PHE A 56 -5.95 -7.96 -5.75
N ALA A 57 -5.59 -9.17 -5.30
CA ALA A 57 -5.39 -10.28 -6.21
C ALA A 57 -6.69 -10.67 -6.94
N ALA A 58 -7.79 -10.78 -6.20
CA ALA A 58 -9.06 -11.21 -6.76
C ALA A 58 -9.68 -10.17 -7.72
N ILE A 59 -9.51 -8.88 -7.44
CA ILE A 59 -10.06 -7.79 -8.27
C ILE A 59 -9.16 -7.43 -9.47
N GLY A 60 -7.99 -8.07 -9.58
CA GLY A 60 -7.03 -7.83 -10.65
C GLY A 60 -6.31 -6.49 -10.53
N LEU A 61 -5.84 -6.19 -9.32
CA LEU A 61 -4.91 -5.09 -8.99
C LEU A 61 -3.64 -5.65 -8.31
N PRO A 62 -2.92 -6.62 -8.91
CA PRO A 62 -1.76 -7.24 -8.29
C PRO A 62 -0.62 -6.25 -7.99
N GLU A 63 -0.55 -5.13 -8.69
CA GLU A 63 0.40 -4.03 -8.45
C GLU A 63 0.24 -3.37 -7.09
N LEU A 64 -0.94 -3.48 -6.45
CA LEU A 64 -1.20 -2.95 -5.11
C LEU A 64 -0.91 -3.96 -3.99
N ILE A 65 -0.51 -5.19 -4.34
CA ILE A 65 -0.18 -6.22 -3.34
C ILE A 65 1.17 -5.89 -2.71
N LEU A 66 1.15 -5.61 -1.41
CA LEU A 66 2.35 -5.51 -0.59
C LEU A 66 2.17 -6.31 0.70
N LEU A 67 2.91 -7.40 0.81
CA LEU A 67 2.92 -8.30 1.95
C LEU A 67 4.04 -7.90 2.92
N ARG A 68 3.69 -7.68 4.20
CA ARG A 68 4.66 -7.32 5.24
C ARG A 68 4.20 -7.87 6.58
N LYS A 69 5.00 -7.66 7.64
CA LYS A 69 4.60 -8.05 9.00
C LYS A 69 3.17 -7.59 9.34
N GLY A 70 2.36 -8.52 9.82
CA GLY A 70 0.95 -8.31 10.12
C GLY A 70 -0.02 -8.56 8.96
N SER A 71 0.46 -8.70 7.72
CA SER A 71 -0.35 -9.24 6.62
C SER A 71 -0.75 -10.68 6.94
N ARG A 72 -1.95 -11.08 6.51
CA ARG A 72 -2.51 -12.42 6.68
C ARG A 72 -3.33 -12.80 5.45
N GLY A 73 -3.60 -14.08 5.28
CA GLY A 73 -4.51 -14.58 4.26
C GLY A 73 -3.84 -15.44 3.20
N ALA A 74 -4.55 -15.67 2.10
CA ALA A 74 -4.14 -16.61 1.07
C ALA A 74 -2.83 -16.17 0.39
N GLN A 75 -2.65 -14.87 0.13
CA GLN A 75 -1.41 -14.39 -0.47
C GLN A 75 -0.18 -14.56 0.42
N VAL A 76 -0.33 -14.46 1.74
CA VAL A 76 0.77 -14.73 2.66
C VAL A 76 1.14 -16.20 2.65
N LYS A 77 0.15 -17.09 2.61
CA LYS A 77 0.38 -18.54 2.52
C LYS A 77 1.14 -18.88 1.23
N LYS A 78 0.70 -18.32 0.10
CA LYS A 78 1.32 -18.49 -1.21
C LYS A 78 2.77 -17.98 -1.27
N LEU A 79 3.05 -16.86 -0.59
CA LEU A 79 4.40 -16.34 -0.39
C LEU A 79 5.25 -17.32 0.42
N GLN A 80 4.74 -17.81 1.55
CA GLN A 80 5.46 -18.75 2.41
C GLN A 80 5.78 -20.07 1.69
N GLU A 81 4.82 -20.59 0.90
CA GLU A 81 5.03 -21.76 0.03
C GLU A 81 6.13 -21.50 -1.01
N GLY A 82 6.11 -20.34 -1.67
CA GLY A 82 7.14 -19.94 -2.63
C GLY A 82 8.54 -19.78 -2.02
N LEU A 83 8.61 -19.37 -0.75
CA LEU A 83 9.86 -19.27 0.02
C LEU A 83 10.31 -20.61 0.63
N GLY A 84 9.53 -21.68 0.48
CA GLY A 84 9.85 -22.99 1.06
C GLY A 84 9.83 -23.03 2.59
N ILE A 85 9.03 -22.16 3.23
CA ILE A 85 8.86 -22.12 4.70
C ILE A 85 7.46 -22.59 5.12
N GLY A 86 7.26 -22.80 6.43
CA GLY A 86 5.95 -23.15 6.97
C GLY A 86 4.87 -22.13 6.58
N ALA A 87 3.80 -22.61 5.94
CA ALA A 87 2.77 -21.79 5.31
C ALA A 87 1.48 -21.71 6.15
N ASP A 88 1.53 -20.91 7.21
CA ASP A 88 0.41 -20.67 8.14
C ASP A 88 -0.51 -19.50 7.72
N GLY A 89 -0.15 -18.78 6.66
CA GLY A 89 -0.87 -17.61 6.19
C GLY A 89 -0.72 -16.37 7.08
N ILE A 90 0.27 -16.35 7.98
CA ILE A 90 0.54 -15.23 8.90
C ILE A 90 1.95 -14.68 8.66
N PHE A 91 2.04 -13.42 8.25
CA PHE A 91 3.31 -12.79 7.99
C PHE A 91 3.93 -12.30 9.30
N GLY A 92 4.71 -13.17 9.94
CA GLY A 92 5.42 -12.92 11.18
C GLY A 92 6.88 -12.48 11.00
N ALA A 93 7.64 -12.51 12.10
CA ALA A 93 9.08 -12.21 12.07
C ALA A 93 9.88 -13.22 11.23
N GLY A 94 9.51 -14.50 11.28
CA GLY A 94 10.14 -15.56 10.47
C GLY A 94 9.95 -15.32 8.98
N THR A 95 8.72 -15.02 8.54
CA THR A 95 8.43 -14.70 7.14
C THR A 95 9.18 -13.46 6.67
N ALA A 96 9.23 -12.39 7.48
CA ALA A 96 9.99 -11.19 7.12
C ALA A 96 11.49 -11.48 6.90
N LYS A 97 12.08 -12.32 7.75
CA LYS A 97 13.49 -12.73 7.61
C LYS A 97 13.71 -13.56 6.35
N ALA A 98 12.79 -14.48 6.05
CA ALA A 98 12.86 -15.29 4.83
C ALA A 98 12.72 -14.44 3.57
N VAL A 99 11.81 -13.46 3.56
CA VAL A 99 11.68 -12.50 2.46
C VAL A 99 12.97 -11.71 2.27
N ALA A 100 13.55 -11.16 3.35
CA ALA A 100 14.80 -10.41 3.25
C ALA A 100 15.97 -11.26 2.72
N ALA A 101 16.06 -12.53 3.13
CA ALA A 101 17.06 -13.46 2.61
C ALA A 101 16.86 -13.73 1.12
N PHE A 102 15.63 -14.05 0.71
CA PHE A 102 15.27 -14.26 -0.69
C PHE A 102 15.57 -13.02 -1.55
N GLN A 103 15.24 -11.83 -1.07
CA GLN A 103 15.56 -10.57 -1.73
C GLN A 103 17.07 -10.40 -1.94
N ALA A 104 17.87 -10.60 -0.89
CA ALA A 104 19.33 -10.52 -0.97
C ALA A 104 19.92 -11.54 -1.97
N GLU A 105 19.41 -12.76 -1.99
CA GLU A 105 19.83 -13.81 -2.93
C GLU A 105 19.47 -13.50 -4.39
N ASN A 106 18.42 -12.71 -4.61
CA ASN A 106 17.92 -12.34 -5.94
C ASN A 106 18.32 -10.92 -6.38
N GLY A 107 19.23 -10.27 -5.65
CA GLY A 107 19.73 -8.93 -5.97
C GLY A 107 18.69 -7.81 -5.82
N LEU A 108 17.71 -8.00 -4.93
CA LEU A 108 16.71 -7.00 -4.55
C LEU A 108 17.11 -6.32 -3.24
N ASP A 109 16.49 -5.17 -2.97
CA ASP A 109 16.58 -4.52 -1.66
C ASP A 109 15.97 -5.43 -0.58
N ALA A 110 16.78 -5.82 0.40
CA ALA A 110 16.41 -6.76 1.45
C ALA A 110 15.60 -6.11 2.59
N ASP A 111 14.48 -5.48 2.25
CA ASP A 111 13.61 -4.76 3.19
C ASP A 111 12.66 -5.67 4.00
N GLY A 112 12.57 -6.95 3.62
CA GLY A 112 11.72 -7.94 4.27
C GLY A 112 10.22 -7.75 3.98
N MET A 113 9.87 -6.98 2.94
CA MET A 113 8.50 -6.78 2.46
C MET A 113 8.37 -7.31 1.03
N ALA A 114 7.35 -8.13 0.78
CA ALA A 114 7.12 -8.66 -0.56
C ALA A 114 6.10 -7.80 -1.31
N GLY A 115 6.62 -6.80 -2.03
CA GLY A 115 5.90 -6.04 -3.06
C GLY A 115 6.06 -6.66 -4.46
N PRO A 116 5.53 -6.02 -5.52
CA PRO A 116 5.47 -6.59 -6.86
C PRO A 116 6.83 -7.06 -7.42
N GLN A 117 7.92 -6.32 -7.19
CA GLN A 117 9.26 -6.74 -7.60
C GLN A 117 9.72 -8.05 -6.93
N THR A 118 9.43 -8.22 -5.64
CA THR A 118 9.75 -9.45 -4.91
C THR A 118 8.82 -10.59 -5.32
N LEU A 119 7.53 -10.31 -5.47
CA LEU A 119 6.54 -11.32 -5.88
C LEU A 119 6.80 -11.83 -7.30
N ALA A 120 7.19 -10.97 -8.24
CA ALA A 120 7.53 -11.37 -9.62
C ALA A 120 8.67 -12.40 -9.69
N LYS A 121 9.58 -12.41 -8.71
CA LYS A 121 10.69 -13.38 -8.62
C LYS A 121 10.26 -14.73 -8.05
N LEU A 122 9.05 -14.85 -7.51
CA LEU A 122 8.52 -16.10 -6.96
C LEU A 122 7.67 -16.82 -8.00
N ASN A 123 8.04 -18.05 -8.34
CA ASN A 123 7.29 -18.87 -9.31
C ASN A 123 5.81 -19.02 -8.96
N THR A 124 5.45 -19.00 -7.67
CA THR A 124 4.04 -19.07 -7.26
C THR A 124 3.25 -17.86 -7.76
N PHE A 125 3.87 -16.69 -7.92
CA PHE A 125 3.22 -15.46 -8.38
C PHE A 125 3.45 -15.13 -9.86
N ALA A 126 4.24 -15.94 -10.58
CA ALA A 126 4.65 -15.68 -11.97
C ALA A 126 3.47 -15.49 -12.95
N ASP A 127 2.33 -16.16 -12.71
CA ASP A 127 1.15 -16.04 -13.57
C ASP A 127 0.34 -14.75 -13.33
N VAL A 128 0.57 -14.08 -12.20
CA VAL A 128 -0.25 -12.94 -11.72
C VAL A 128 0.55 -11.63 -11.67
N VAL A 129 1.87 -11.71 -11.50
CA VAL A 129 2.77 -10.56 -11.43
C VAL A 129 3.75 -10.63 -12.60
N THR A 130 3.34 -10.08 -13.73
CA THR A 130 4.14 -9.97 -14.96
C THR A 130 5.08 -8.76 -14.91
N GLU A 131 6.03 -8.64 -15.84
CA GLU A 131 6.89 -7.44 -15.96
C GLU A 131 6.07 -6.15 -16.09
N GLU A 132 4.94 -6.19 -16.82
CA GLU A 132 4.00 -5.07 -16.94
C GLU A 132 3.36 -4.67 -15.59
N VAL A 133 3.08 -5.64 -14.71
CA VAL A 133 2.57 -5.37 -13.36
C VAL A 133 3.65 -4.73 -12.49
N VAL A 134 4.91 -5.15 -12.66
CA VAL A 134 6.05 -4.54 -11.96
C VAL A 134 6.25 -3.09 -12.41
N GLU A 135 6.12 -2.80 -13.71
CA GLU A 135 6.16 -1.44 -14.24
C GLU A 135 5.00 -0.58 -13.71
N LYS A 136 3.77 -1.12 -13.68
CA LYS A 136 2.60 -0.41 -13.12
C LYS A 136 2.67 -0.16 -11.60
N ALA A 137 3.47 -0.96 -10.90
CA ALA A 137 3.73 -0.82 -9.47
C ALA A 137 4.83 0.20 -9.16
N ALA A 138 5.76 0.41 -10.10
CA ALA A 138 6.65 1.56 -10.07
C ALA A 138 5.83 2.83 -10.33
N VAL A 139 6.16 3.93 -9.63
CA VAL A 139 5.46 5.22 -9.75
C VAL A 139 5.33 5.58 -11.22
N GLN A 140 4.10 5.75 -11.69
CA GLN A 140 3.87 6.19 -13.07
C GLN A 140 4.13 7.71 -13.14
N PRO A 141 4.71 8.24 -14.22
CA PRO A 141 5.04 9.67 -14.33
C PRO A 141 3.81 10.61 -14.28
N ASP A 142 2.61 10.11 -14.55
CA ASP A 142 1.33 10.80 -14.33
C ASP A 142 0.89 10.83 -12.85
N GLU A 143 1.56 10.09 -11.98
CA GLU A 143 1.45 10.19 -10.51
C GLU A 143 2.54 11.11 -9.89
N GLU A 144 3.53 11.56 -10.68
CA GLU A 144 4.53 12.55 -10.23
C GLU A 144 3.96 13.97 -10.15
N HIS A 145 2.92 14.27 -10.94
CA HIS A 145 2.08 15.45 -10.71
C HIS A 145 1.08 15.15 -9.59
N PHE A 146 1.63 15.13 -8.37
CA PHE A 146 0.97 15.82 -7.27
C PHE A 146 0.83 17.26 -7.77
N GLU A 147 -0.20 17.56 -8.56
CA GLU A 147 -0.50 18.95 -8.85
C GLU A 147 -0.66 19.59 -7.49
N GLU A 148 0.34 20.39 -7.13
CA GLU A 148 0.16 21.69 -6.52
C GLU A 148 -1.02 22.34 -7.25
N GLU A 149 -2.25 21.91 -6.96
CA GLU A 149 -3.37 22.80 -7.13
C GLU A 149 -2.93 24.04 -6.34
N PRO A 150 -2.70 25.20 -6.99
CA PRO A 150 -2.41 26.39 -6.25
C PRO A 150 -3.53 26.51 -5.24
N LEU A 151 -3.17 26.59 -3.96
CA LEU A 151 -4.14 26.86 -2.90
C LEU A 151 -5.07 27.95 -3.44
N PRO A 152 -6.39 27.77 -3.37
CA PRO A 152 -7.30 28.79 -3.89
C PRO A 152 -6.83 30.12 -3.31
N GLU A 153 -6.65 31.13 -4.18
CA GLU A 153 -6.38 32.49 -3.71
C GLU A 153 -7.49 32.83 -2.73
N LEU A 154 -7.15 32.87 -1.45
CA LEU A 154 -8.03 33.37 -0.43
C LEU A 154 -8.07 34.87 -0.66
N ASP A 155 -8.99 35.32 -1.51
CA ASP A 155 -9.37 36.73 -1.54
C ASP A 155 -9.87 37.07 -0.14
N GLY A 156 -9.14 37.96 0.52
CA GLY A 156 -9.33 38.34 1.91
C GLY A 156 -10.61 39.18 2.08
N GLY A 157 -11.77 38.53 1.95
CA GLY A 157 -13.08 39.10 2.21
C GLY A 157 -13.67 38.55 3.51
N ASP A 158 -13.63 39.39 4.55
CA ASP A 158 -14.36 39.34 5.82
C ASP A 158 -14.05 38.20 6.81
N VAL A 159 -13.16 38.56 7.72
CA VAL A 159 -13.00 37.98 9.06
C VAL A 159 -14.33 37.90 9.82
N VAL A 160 -14.88 36.71 9.98
CA VAL A 160 -15.70 36.40 11.16
C VAL A 160 -14.79 35.85 12.25
N ALA A 161 -14.55 36.69 13.25
CA ALA A 161 -13.68 36.39 14.37
C ALA A 161 -14.18 35.17 15.18
N ALA A 162 -13.30 34.19 15.41
CA ALA A 162 -12.95 33.77 16.77
C ALA A 162 -11.83 32.68 16.80
N ALA A 163 -10.73 33.06 17.45
CA ALA A 163 -9.82 32.25 18.27
C ALA A 163 -8.95 31.14 17.62
N ALA A 164 -7.71 31.50 17.30
CA ALA A 164 -6.59 30.58 17.08
C ALA A 164 -5.82 30.30 18.38
N PRO A 165 -5.18 29.12 18.52
CA PRO A 165 -3.93 28.99 19.26
C PRO A 165 -2.72 28.84 18.32
N ALA A 166 -1.60 29.39 18.81
CA ALA A 166 -0.35 29.70 18.14
C ALA A 166 0.43 28.51 17.54
N GLU A 167 1.17 28.84 16.48
CA GLU A 167 2.18 28.02 15.79
C GLU A 167 3.41 27.71 16.65
N PRO A 168 4.27 26.77 16.18
CA PRO A 168 5.61 27.24 15.84
C PRO A 168 6.24 26.64 14.56
N GLU A 169 6.82 27.56 13.78
CA GLU A 169 8.07 27.62 12.97
C GLU A 169 9.00 26.37 12.75
N PRO A 170 9.83 26.37 11.68
CA PRO A 170 10.20 25.18 10.91
C PRO A 170 11.54 24.46 11.24
N LYS A 171 11.65 23.28 10.63
CA LYS A 171 12.55 22.13 10.82
C LYS A 171 14.07 22.41 10.80
N LYS A 172 14.82 21.62 11.59
CA LYS A 172 16.19 21.17 11.26
C LYS A 172 16.33 19.67 11.43
N SER A 173 16.76 19.02 10.34
CA SER A 173 17.12 17.59 10.23
C SER A 173 18.34 17.28 11.09
N VAL A 174 18.30 16.18 11.87
CA VAL A 174 19.48 15.62 12.54
C VAL A 174 19.35 14.09 12.62
N TRP A 175 19.84 13.39 11.60
CA TRP A 175 20.51 12.11 11.82
C TRP A 175 21.91 12.21 11.20
N GLY A 176 22.87 12.54 12.04
CA GLY A 176 24.27 12.66 11.67
C GLY A 176 25.16 12.73 12.91
N LYS A 177 25.79 11.58 13.22
CA LYS A 177 27.07 11.37 13.92
C LYS A 177 27.06 10.79 15.35
N MET A 178 27.51 9.53 15.39
CA MET A 178 28.63 8.99 16.19
C MET A 178 28.52 8.85 17.72
N LYS A 179 28.39 7.58 18.14
CA LYS A 179 29.38 6.75 18.87
C LYS A 179 30.47 7.46 19.73
N GLY A 180 30.56 7.07 21.02
CA GLY A 180 31.73 7.19 21.94
C GLY A 180 31.31 7.59 23.37
N TRP A 181 31.18 6.71 24.36
CA TRP A 181 32.19 6.08 25.25
C TRP A 181 32.83 7.03 26.28
N PHE A 182 32.42 6.90 27.56
CA PHE A 182 33.12 7.25 28.83
C PHE A 182 33.40 8.77 29.06
N SER A 183 33.27 9.35 30.25
CA SER A 183 33.49 8.87 31.61
C SER A 183 32.69 9.70 32.63
#